data_AF-A0A8R7UA39-F1
#
_entry.id   AF-A0A8R7UA39-F1
#
_cell.length_a   1.000
_cell.length_b   1.000
_cell.length_c   1.000
_cell.angle_alpha   90.00
_cell.angle_beta   90.00
_cell.angle_gamma   90.00
#
_symmetry.space_group_name_H-M   'P 1'
#
loop_
_entity.id
_entity.type
_entity.pdbx_description
1 polymer ?
#
loop_
_entity_poly.entity_id
_entity_poly.type
_entity_poly.pdbx_seq_one_letter_code
_entity_poly.pdbx_strand_id
1 'polypeptide(L)'
;MNFMDGLPQSNKCNCILVVVDKFTRYAHFLPLTHNFTDAKVAHSYLENVYKMHGLPEAIISDRDLVFTSKFWSELLRVVDTELSMSTPYHPHIDGQTERVNQSLEIYLQCFIHACPGKWS
;
A
#
# COMPACT_ATOMS: atom_id res chain seq x y z
N MET A 1 2.63 4.27 2.34
CA MET A 1 1.64 3.36 1.76
C MET A 1 1.38 3.82 0.35
N ASN A 2 1.33 2.90 -0.59
CA ASN A 2 1.10 3.22 -1.98
C ASN A 2 0.35 2.07 -2.66
N PHE A 3 -0.42 2.37 -3.70
CA PHE A 3 -1.02 1.36 -4.56
C PHE A 3 -0.18 1.14 -5.82
N MET A 4 -0.04 -0.13 -6.19
CA MET A 4 0.48 -0.55 -7.48
C MET A 4 -0.68 -1.08 -8.32
N ASP A 5 -1.23 -0.21 -9.16
CA ASP A 5 -2.37 -0.49 -10.03
C ASP A 5 -1.93 -0.90 -11.45
N GLY A 6 -2.88 -1.34 -12.27
CA GLY A 6 -2.64 -1.66 -13.68
C GLY A 6 -1.96 -3.02 -13.93
N LEU A 7 -1.91 -3.89 -12.91
CA LEU A 7 -1.38 -5.23 -13.05
C LEU A 7 -2.36 -6.13 -13.82
N PRO A 8 -1.87 -7.11 -14.62
CA PRO A 8 -2.73 -8.07 -15.27
C PRO A 8 -3.45 -8.93 -14.23
N GLN A 9 -4.64 -9.42 -14.54
CA GLN A 9 -5.45 -10.15 -13.57
C GLN A 9 -4.79 -11.47 -13.15
N SER A 10 -4.53 -11.64 -11.86
CA SER A 10 -4.00 -12.88 -11.25
C SER A 10 -4.89 -13.27 -10.08
N ASN A 11 -5.47 -14.48 -10.10
CA ASN A 11 -6.41 -14.96 -9.06
C ASN A 11 -7.49 -13.93 -8.64
N LYS A 12 -8.00 -13.13 -9.61
CA LYS A 12 -8.94 -12.02 -9.44
C LYS A 12 -8.37 -10.72 -8.87
N CYS A 13 -7.12 -10.70 -8.43
CA CYS A 13 -6.41 -9.49 -8.02
C CYS A 13 -5.75 -8.79 -9.21
N ASN A 14 -5.66 -7.48 -9.13
CA ASN A 14 -5.07 -6.60 -10.16
C ASN A 14 -4.45 -5.31 -9.59
N CYS A 15 -4.34 -5.24 -8.27
CA CYS A 15 -3.70 -4.16 -7.53
C CYS A 15 -2.90 -4.77 -6.38
N ILE A 16 -1.81 -4.12 -5.97
CA ILE A 16 -1.08 -4.45 -4.75
C ILE A 16 -1.03 -3.20 -3.87
N LEU A 17 -1.49 -3.31 -2.62
CA LEU A 17 -1.20 -2.31 -1.60
C LEU A 17 0.18 -2.60 -1.02
N VAL A 18 1.09 -1.63 -1.15
CA VAL A 18 2.44 -1.69 -0.62
C VAL A 18 2.51 -0.89 0.68
N VAL A 19 2.93 -1.57 1.75
CA VAL A 19 3.14 -0.96 3.07
C VAL A 19 4.54 -1.25 3.53
N VAL A 20 5.33 -0.20 3.79
CA VAL A 20 6.69 -0.33 4.30
C VAL A 20 6.73 0.25 5.70
N ASP A 21 7.14 -0.55 6.67
CA ASP A 21 7.51 -0.04 7.99
C ASP A 21 8.87 0.65 7.88
N LYS A 22 8.91 1.94 8.20
CA LYS A 22 10.13 2.75 8.14
C LYS A 22 11.15 2.41 9.21
N PHE A 23 10.72 1.84 10.33
CA PHE A 23 11.62 1.48 11.41
C PHE A 23 12.38 0.19 11.08
N THR A 24 11.67 -0.91 10.84
CA THR A 24 12.28 -2.21 10.54
C THR A 24 12.69 -2.39 9.08
N ARG A 25 12.22 -1.52 8.18
CA ARG A 25 12.30 -1.68 6.71
C ARG A 25 11.55 -2.90 6.17
N TYR A 26 10.65 -3.47 6.97
CA TYR A 26 9.83 -4.60 6.56
C TYR A 26 8.75 -4.13 5.58
N ALA A 27 8.63 -4.82 4.44
CA ALA A 27 7.65 -4.51 3.40
C ALA A 27 6.54 -5.57 3.37
N HIS A 28 5.30 -5.11 3.26
CA HIS A 28 4.12 -5.93 3.04
C HIS A 28 3.55 -5.62 1.67
N PHE A 29 3.20 -6.68 0.95
CA PHE A 29 2.58 -6.61 -0.36
C PHE A 29 1.23 -7.32 -0.27
N LEU A 30 0.15 -6.55 -0.29
CA LEU A 30 -1.19 -7.07 -0.09
C LEU A 30 -1.93 -7.05 -1.44
N PRO A 31 -2.20 -8.21 -2.06
CA PRO A 31 -2.94 -8.26 -3.30
C PRO A 31 -4.40 -7.86 -3.06
N LEU A 32 -4.90 -6.96 -3.91
CA LEU A 32 -6.25 -6.43 -3.87
C LEU A 32 -6.95 -6.63 -5.23
N THR A 33 -8.26 -6.80 -5.16
CA THR A 33 -9.15 -6.82 -6.33
C THR A 33 -9.75 -5.44 -6.54
N HIS A 34 -9.55 -4.86 -7.72
CA HIS A 34 -10.03 -3.53 -8.08
C HIS A 34 -11.56 -3.43 -8.04
N ASN A 35 -12.03 -2.21 -7.80
CA ASN A 35 -13.28 -1.84 -7.13
C ASN A 35 -13.29 -2.21 -5.63
N PHE A 36 -12.12 -2.12 -4.97
CA PHE A 36 -12.05 -2.16 -3.52
C PHE A 36 -12.67 -0.89 -2.92
N THR A 37 -13.28 -1.04 -1.75
CA THR A 37 -13.81 0.08 -0.96
C THR A 37 -12.79 0.48 0.10
N ASP A 38 -12.87 1.72 0.58
CA ASP A 38 -12.03 2.23 1.66
C ASP A 38 -11.97 1.29 2.86
N ALA A 39 -13.14 0.74 3.24
CA ALA A 39 -13.27 -0.23 4.32
C ALA A 39 -12.54 -1.56 4.06
N LYS A 40 -12.52 -2.06 2.82
CA LYS A 40 -11.78 -3.28 2.47
C LYS A 40 -10.27 -3.07 2.60
N VAL A 41 -9.78 -1.90 2.18
CA VAL A 41 -8.37 -1.54 2.32
C VAL A 41 -8.01 -1.46 3.81
N ALA A 42 -8.83 -0.80 4.62
CA ALA A 42 -8.61 -0.70 6.06
C ALA A 42 -8.61 -2.06 6.76
N HIS A 43 -9.57 -2.92 6.42
CA HIS A 43 -9.60 -4.28 6.96
C HIS A 43 -8.33 -5.06 6.59
N SER A 44 -7.91 -5.00 5.33
CA SER A 44 -6.70 -5.69 4.85
C SER A 44 -5.44 -5.18 5.58
N TYR A 45 -5.36 -3.87 5.82
CA TYR A 45 -4.29 -3.25 6.60
C TYR A 45 -4.29 -3.73 8.05
N LEU A 46 -5.46 -3.73 8.71
CA LEU A 46 -5.58 -4.14 10.11
C LEU A 46 -5.25 -5.62 10.31
N GLU A 47 -5.69 -6.48 9.38
CA GLU A 47 -5.49 -7.92 9.48
C GLU A 47 -4.03 -8.33 9.25
N ASN A 48 -3.35 -7.70 8.29
CA ASN A 48 -2.05 -8.16 7.81
C ASN A 48 -0.87 -7.32 8.33
N VAL A 49 -1.05 -6.02 8.52
CA VAL A 49 0.03 -5.12 8.92
C VAL A 49 -0.06 -4.79 10.40
N TYR A 50 -1.19 -4.25 10.84
CA TYR A 50 -1.39 -3.84 12.24
C TYR A 50 -1.19 -4.99 13.22
N LYS A 51 -1.69 -6.20 12.89
CA LYS A 51 -1.49 -7.39 13.72
C LYS A 51 -0.01 -7.68 14.01
N MET A 52 0.90 -7.37 13.09
CA MET A 52 2.32 -7.66 13.22
C MET A 52 3.13 -6.49 13.81
N HIS A 53 2.73 -5.25 13.53
CA HIS A 53 3.51 -4.05 13.86
C HIS A 53 2.86 -3.16 14.93
N GLY A 54 1.59 -3.36 15.23
CA GLY A 54 0.80 -2.52 16.13
C GLY A 54 0.31 -1.23 15.46
N LEU A 55 -0.07 -0.26 16.30
CA LEU A 55 -0.46 1.09 15.88
C LEU A 55 0.75 1.88 15.40
N PRO A 56 0.74 2.43 14.18
CA PRO A 56 1.75 3.40 13.78
C PRO A 56 1.46 4.77 14.41
N GLU A 57 2.51 5.52 14.74
CA GLU A 57 2.40 6.94 15.12
C GLU A 57 1.96 7.78 13.91
N ALA A 58 2.51 7.49 12.74
CA ALA A 58 2.18 8.18 11.50
C ALA A 58 2.18 7.24 10.29
N ILE A 59 1.27 7.51 9.37
CA ILE A 59 1.20 6.88 8.05
C ILE A 59 1.57 7.94 7.02
N ILE A 60 2.53 7.61 6.17
CA ILE A 60 2.88 8.42 5.01
C ILE A 60 2.28 7.76 3.79
N SER A 61 1.52 8.51 2.99
CA SER A 61 0.83 7.97 1.82
C SER A 61 0.73 8.98 0.69
N ASP A 62 0.57 8.49 -0.53
CA ASP A 62 0.22 9.32 -1.68
C ASP A 62 -1.24 9.79 -1.59
N ARG A 63 -1.61 10.74 -2.44
CA ARG A 63 -2.92 11.42 -2.43
C ARG A 63 -4.04 10.59 -3.07
N ASP A 64 -4.00 9.27 -2.95
CA ASP A 64 -5.05 8.41 -3.50
C ASP A 64 -6.40 8.66 -2.82
N LEU A 65 -7.47 8.41 -3.58
CA LEU A 65 -8.85 8.63 -3.13
C LEU A 65 -9.19 7.87 -1.85
N VAL A 66 -8.59 6.70 -1.66
CA VAL A 66 -8.78 5.88 -0.46
C VAL A 66 -8.25 6.60 0.78
N PHE A 67 -7.00 7.06 0.74
CA PHE A 67 -6.37 7.69 1.91
C PHE A 67 -6.87 9.11 2.15
N THR A 68 -7.39 9.78 1.13
CA THR A 68 -8.05 11.09 1.26
C THR A 68 -9.53 10.98 1.63
N SER A 69 -10.08 9.77 1.72
CA SER A 69 -11.49 9.55 2.07
C SER A 69 -11.80 10.00 3.51
N LYS A 70 -13.06 10.41 3.73
CA LYS A 70 -13.56 10.69 5.09
C LYS A 70 -13.48 9.46 6.00
N PHE A 71 -13.71 8.28 5.43
CA PHE A 71 -13.66 7.03 6.18
C PHE A 71 -12.26 6.80 6.77
N TRP A 72 -11.22 6.86 5.94
CA TRP A 72 -9.84 6.68 6.40
C TRP A 72 -9.40 7.79 7.34
N SER A 73 -9.77 9.04 7.06
CA SER A 73 -9.45 10.17 7.93
C SER A 73 -10.04 9.99 9.34
N GLU A 74 -11.31 9.60 9.44
CA GLU A 74 -11.95 9.32 10.73
C GLU A 74 -11.39 8.09 11.43
N LEU A 75 -11.08 7.02 10.67
CA LEU A 75 -10.45 5.82 11.21
C LEU A 75 -9.12 6.17 11.90
N LEU A 76 -8.24 6.89 11.21
CA LEU A 76 -6.93 7.29 11.73
C LEU A 76 -7.04 8.26 12.91
N ARG A 77 -8.03 9.16 12.88
CA ARG A 77 -8.34 10.04 14.03
C ARG A 77 -8.75 9.25 15.27
N VAL A 78 -9.53 8.18 15.12
CA VAL A 78 -9.96 7.34 16.26
C VAL A 78 -8.81 6.52 16.83
N VAL A 79 -7.88 6.07 15.98
CA VAL A 79 -6.72 5.29 16.42
C VAL A 79 -5.49 6.14 16.78
N ASP A 80 -5.64 7.47 16.80
CA ASP A 80 -4.60 8.44 17.13
C ASP A 80 -3.33 8.32 16.24
N THR A 81 -3.54 8.05 14.96
CA THR A 81 -2.47 7.96 13.95
C THR A 81 -2.50 9.20 13.06
N GLU A 82 -1.36 9.84 12.88
CA GLU A 82 -1.23 10.98 11.96
C GLU A 82 -1.14 10.52 10.49
N LEU A 83 -1.93 11.11 9.60
CA LEU A 83 -1.83 10.88 8.16
C LEU A 83 -1.06 12.01 7.49
N SER A 84 0.15 11.71 7.00
CA SER A 84 1.01 12.63 6.26
C SER A 84 0.96 12.31 4.77
N MET A 85 0.47 13.25 3.96
CA MET A 85 0.41 13.07 2.51
C MET A 85 1.74 13.44 1.86
N SER A 86 2.30 12.53 1.07
CA SER A 86 3.44 12.83 0.21
C SER A 86 3.02 13.87 -0.86
N THR A 87 3.98 14.63 -1.36
CA THR A 87 3.78 15.45 -2.56
C THR A 87 4.59 14.84 -3.70
N PRO A 88 4.10 14.92 -4.96
CA PRO A 88 4.74 14.28 -6.11
C PRO A 88 6.18 14.73 -6.40
N TYR A 89 6.70 15.73 -5.68
CA TYR A 89 8.06 16.27 -5.85
C TYR A 89 8.88 16.25 -4.54
N HIS A 90 8.52 15.43 -3.55
CA HIS A 90 9.25 15.35 -2.28
C HIS A 90 9.79 13.94 -1.95
N PRO A 91 10.79 13.46 -2.70
CA PRO A 91 11.40 12.12 -2.53
C PRO A 91 12.07 11.93 -1.16
N HIS A 92 12.27 12.98 -0.36
CA HIS A 92 12.94 12.88 0.93
C HIS A 92 12.08 12.21 2.02
N ILE A 93 10.75 12.28 1.90
CA ILE A 93 9.83 11.69 2.87
C ILE A 93 9.43 10.27 2.45
N ASP A 94 9.29 9.97 1.16
CA ASP A 94 8.83 8.65 0.70
C ASP A 94 9.89 7.79 -0.03
N GLY A 95 11.14 8.26 -0.13
CA GLY A 95 12.18 7.58 -0.91
C GLY A 95 12.52 6.15 -0.48
N GLN A 96 12.14 5.72 0.73
CA GLN A 96 12.23 4.30 1.11
C GLN A 96 11.14 3.45 0.45
N THR A 97 9.87 3.87 0.56
CA THR A 97 8.75 3.20 -0.11
C THR A 97 8.94 3.23 -1.62
N GLU A 98 9.42 4.35 -2.17
CA GLU A 98 9.66 4.51 -3.61
C GLU A 98 10.71 3.50 -4.14
N ARG A 99 11.82 3.29 -3.41
CA ARG A 99 12.83 2.28 -3.76
C ARG A 99 12.29 0.85 -3.70
N VAL A 100 11.47 0.55 -2.70
CA VAL A 100 10.81 -0.75 -2.58
C VAL A 100 9.83 -0.95 -3.74
N ASN A 101 9.05 0.07 -4.08
CA ASN A 101 8.12 0.05 -5.20
C ASN A 101 8.85 -0.20 -6.52
N GLN A 102 9.94 0.53 -6.80
CA GLN A 102 10.75 0.32 -8.01
C GLN A 102 11.32 -1.11 -8.09
N SER A 103 11.81 -1.63 -6.96
CA SER A 103 12.34 -3.01 -6.92
C SER A 103 11.25 -4.05 -7.16
N LEU A 104 10.07 -3.85 -6.57
CA LEU A 104 8.91 -4.72 -6.77
C LEU A 104 8.40 -4.65 -8.21
N GLU A 105 8.34 -3.47 -8.81
CA GLU A 105 7.91 -3.29 -10.19
C GLU A 105 8.80 -4.06 -11.17
N ILE A 106 10.12 -3.96 -11.03
CA ILE A 106 11.08 -4.72 -11.85
C ILE A 106 10.85 -6.22 -11.69
N TYR A 107 10.68 -6.69 -10.45
CA TYR A 107 10.41 -8.10 -10.18
C TYR A 107 9.11 -8.56 -10.83
N LEU A 108 8.03 -7.78 -10.68
CA LEU A 108 6.73 -8.07 -11.26
C LEU A 108 6.79 -8.06 -12.79
N GLN A 109 7.49 -7.13 -13.43
CA GLN A 109 7.64 -7.11 -14.88
C GLN A 109 8.28 -8.41 -15.39
N CYS A 110 9.37 -8.86 -14.77
CA CYS A 110 10.00 -10.13 -15.12
C CYS A 110 9.07 -11.33 -14.89
N PHE A 111 8.36 -11.35 -13.76
CA PHE A 111 7.53 -12.48 -13.38
C PHE A 111 6.24 -12.57 -14.21
N ILE A 112 5.58 -11.44 -14.46
CA ILE A 112 4.39 -11.33 -15.30
C ILE A 112 4.71 -11.73 -16.74
N HIS A 113 5.88 -11.34 -17.24
CA HIS A 113 6.33 -11.77 -18.57
C HIS A 113 6.42 -13.30 -18.67
N ALA A 114 6.87 -13.98 -17.63
CA ALA A 114 6.93 -15.44 -17.59
C ALA A 114 5.56 -16.12 -17.32
N CYS A 115 4.79 -15.57 -16.39
CA CYS A 115 3.56 -16.15 -15.83
C CYS A 115 2.53 -15.07 -15.48
N PRO A 116 1.79 -14.51 -16.47
CA PRO A 116 0.98 -13.31 -16.26
C PRO A 116 -0.21 -13.46 -15.29
N GLY A 117 -0.67 -14.69 -15.02
CA GLY A 117 -1.82 -14.96 -14.16
C GLY A 117 -1.50 -15.54 -12.78
N LYS A 118 -0.24 -15.48 -12.31
CA LYS A 118 0.20 -16.15 -11.07
C LYS A 118 1.04 -15.27 -10.12
N TRP A 119 1.00 -13.96 -10.27
CA TRP A 119 1.81 -13.05 -9.44
C TRP A 119 1.19 -12.73 -8.08
N SER A 120 -0.11 -13.01 -7.90
CA SER A 120 -0.87 -12.74 -6.66
C SER A 120 -0.95 -13.93 -5.70
#